data_AF-A0A139NZS2-F1
#
_entry.id   AF-A0A139NZS2-F1
#
_cell.length_a   1.000
_cell.length_b   1.000
_cell.length_c   1.000
_cell.angle_alpha   90.00
_cell.angle_beta   90.00
_cell.angle_gamma   90.00
#
_symmetry.space_group_name_H-M   'P 1'
#
loop_
_entity.id
_entity.type
_entity.pdbx_description
1 polymer ?
#
loop_
_entity_poly.entity_id
_entity_poly.type
_entity_poly.pdbx_seq_one_letter_code
_entity_poly.pdbx_strand_id
1 'polypeptide(L)' 'MAIDIPYDSIKNLKVPSRNEASAFEDFWKPGGRTYPGNMPEAVIDEVPWGEFTIRKLGGD' A
#
# COMPACT_ATOMS: atom_id res chain seq x y z
N MET A 1 0.04 -13.61 0.90
CA MET A 1 0.74 -13.14 -0.31
C MET A 1 1.42 -11.83 0.04
N ALA A 2 2.60 -11.57 -0.49
CA ALA A 2 3.28 -10.28 -0.39
C ALA A 2 3.64 -9.80 -1.79
N ILE A 3 3.62 -8.49 -1.96
CA ILE A 3 4.12 -7.80 -3.13
C ILE A 3 5.35 -7.04 -2.63
N ASP A 4 6.53 -7.35 -3.18
CA ASP A 4 7.74 -6.58 -2.91
C ASP A 4 7.96 -5.60 -4.07
N ILE A 5 8.07 -4.32 -3.73
CA ILE A 5 8.27 -3.22 -4.67
C ILE A 5 9.72 -2.75 -4.52
N PRO A 6 10.52 -2.72 -5.60
CA PRO A 6 11.87 -2.17 -5.56
C PRO A 6 11.86 -0.72 -5.10
N TYR A 7 12.87 -0.33 -4.31
CA TYR A 7 12.95 1.03 -3.78
C TYR A 7 12.93 2.10 -4.87
N ASP A 8 13.62 1.86 -5.99
CA ASP A 8 13.69 2.80 -7.10
C ASP A 8 12.35 3.01 -7.81
N SER A 9 11.39 2.08 -7.65
CA SER A 9 10.03 2.19 -8.20
C SER A 9 9.09 2.99 -7.28
N ILE A 10 9.51 3.34 -6.07
CA ILE A 10 8.70 4.14 -5.14
C ILE A 10 8.75 5.61 -5.56
N LYS A 11 7.66 6.12 -6.12
CA LYS A 11 7.48 7.52 -6.52
C LYS A 11 6.30 8.15 -5.79
N ASN A 12 6.42 9.44 -5.48
CA ASN A 12 5.39 10.26 -4.82
C ASN A 12 4.79 9.63 -3.53
N LEU A 13 5.66 9.08 -2.67
CA LEU A 13 5.27 8.50 -1.38
C LEU A 13 4.55 9.53 -0.51
N LYS A 14 3.32 9.21 -0.09
CA LYS A 14 2.48 10.07 0.75
C LYS A 14 1.60 9.28 1.71
N VAL A 15 1.16 9.96 2.76
CA VAL A 15 0.08 9.46 3.64
C VAL A 15 -1.25 9.49 2.86
N PRO A 16 -2.05 8.42 2.88
CA PRO A 16 -3.35 8.40 2.19
C PRO A 16 -4.30 9.47 2.72
N SER A 17 -5.08 10.05 1.81
CA SER A 17 -6.16 10.99 2.13
C SER A 17 -7.54 10.34 1.91
N ARG A 18 -8.61 10.97 2.41
CA ARG A 18 -9.99 10.50 2.14
C ARG A 18 -10.37 10.57 0.66
N ASN A 19 -9.66 11.37 -0.13
CA ASN A 19 -9.98 11.60 -1.54
C ASN A 19 -9.27 10.62 -2.50
N GLU A 20 -8.51 9.65 -1.98
CA GLU A 20 -7.96 8.59 -2.81
C GLU A 20 -9.11 7.67 -3.29
N ALA A 21 -9.07 7.21 -4.53
CA ALA A 21 -10.15 6.39 -5.11
C ALA A 21 -10.45 5.11 -4.30
N SER A 22 -9.45 4.59 -3.58
CA SER A 22 -9.54 3.38 -2.75
C SER A 22 -9.71 3.67 -1.25
N ALA A 23 -9.96 4.92 -0.85
CA ALA A 23 -10.19 5.29 0.54
C ALA A 23 -11.65 5.01 0.96
N PHE A 24 -11.93 3.75 1.30
CA PHE A 24 -13.25 3.33 1.76
C PHE A 24 -13.59 3.94 3.14
N GLU A 25 -14.75 4.60 3.28
CA GLU A 25 -15.09 5.43 4.45
C GLU A 25 -15.02 4.69 5.79
N ASP A 26 -15.42 3.42 5.80
CA ASP A 26 -15.45 2.61 7.02
C ASP A 26 -14.05 2.19 7.47
N PHE A 27 -13.11 2.03 6.53
CA PHE A 27 -11.78 1.44 6.78
C PHE A 27 -10.65 2.46 6.77
N TRP A 28 -10.75 3.53 5.98
CA TRP A 28 -9.76 4.60 6.02
C TRP A 28 -10.01 5.52 7.21
N LYS A 29 -8.93 5.87 7.92
CA LYS A 29 -8.94 6.88 9.00
C LYS A 29 -7.73 7.80 8.83
N PRO A 30 -7.82 9.09 9.21
CA PRO A 30 -6.67 9.98 9.23
C PRO A 30 -5.52 9.41 10.10
N GLY A 31 -4.28 9.62 9.68
CA GLY A 31 -3.08 9.26 10.46
C GLY A 31 -2.12 8.25 9.81
N GLY A 32 -2.44 7.75 8.61
CA GLY A 32 -1.53 6.88 7.83
C GLY A 32 -1.38 5.50 8.43
N ARG A 33 -2.47 4.94 8.96
CA ARG A 33 -2.49 3.60 9.53
C ARG A 33 -3.81 2.90 9.21
N THR A 34 -3.73 1.60 8.98
CA THR A 34 -4.89 0.77 8.66
C THR A 34 -5.85 0.66 9.83
N TYR A 35 -7.15 0.58 9.50
CA TYR A 35 -8.20 0.31 10.47
C TYR A 35 -9.14 -0.80 9.98
N PRO A 36 -9.38 -1.85 10.79
CA PRO A 36 -8.64 -2.21 12.00
C PRO A 36 -7.23 -2.73 11.67
N GLY A 37 -6.31 -2.73 12.64
CA GLY A 37 -5.00 -3.40 12.50
C GLY A 37 -3.78 -2.53 12.81
N ASN A 38 -3.91 -1.20 12.78
CA ASN A 38 -2.87 -0.28 13.20
C ASN A 38 -1.52 -0.48 12.49
N MET A 39 -1.52 -0.98 11.25
CA MET A 39 -0.32 -1.11 10.41
C MET A 39 -0.08 0.21 9.66
N PRO A 40 1.17 0.68 9.47
CA PRO A 40 1.43 1.84 8.63
C PRO A 40 0.86 1.67 7.21
N GLU A 41 0.28 2.74 6.67
CA GLU A 41 -0.33 2.78 5.34
C GLU A 41 0.24 3.96 4.54
N ALA A 42 0.53 3.74 3.26
CA ALA A 42 1.06 4.76 2.36
C ALA A 42 0.50 4.58 0.95
N VAL A 43 0.49 5.67 0.19
CA VAL A 43 0.17 5.67 -1.25
C VAL A 43 1.42 6.10 -2.02
N ILE A 44 1.65 5.42 -3.13
CA ILE A 44 2.70 5.71 -4.11
C ILE A 44 2.07 5.77 -5.49
N ASP A 45 2.82 6.22 -6.50
CA ASP A 45 2.40 6.03 -7.89
C ASP A 45 2.29 4.54 -8.22
N GLU A 46 1.44 4.21 -9.19
CA GLU A 46 1.29 2.85 -9.68
C GLU A 46 2.64 2.32 -10.20
N VAL A 47 3.00 1.12 -9.75
CA VAL A 47 4.18 0.41 -10.23
C VAL A 47 3.78 -0.42 -11.46
N PRO A 48 4.47 -0.26 -12.62
CA PRO A 48 4.16 -1.01 -13.82
C PRO A 48 4.21 -2.53 -13.60
N TRP A 49 3.38 -3.27 -14.35
CA TRP A 49 3.42 -4.72 -14.36
C TRP A 49 4.80 -5.23 -14.78
N GLY A 50 5.35 -6.16 -14.00
CA GLY A 50 6.70 -6.69 -14.18
C GLY A 50 7.79 -5.94 -13.40
N GLU A 51 7.48 -4.79 -12.81
CA GLU A 51 8.41 -4.01 -11.95
C GLU A 51 8.20 -4.26 -10.45
N PHE A 52 7.47 -5.31 -10.09
CA PHE A 52 7.30 -5.79 -8.72
C PHE A 52 7.27 -7.32 -8.69
N THR A 53 7.56 -7.90 -7.52
CA THR A 53 7.51 -9.35 -7.34
C THR A 53 6.35 -9.76 -6.45
N ILE A 54 5.59 -10.77 -6.86
CA ILE A 54 4.55 -11.39 -6.02
C ILE A 54 5.12 -12.68 -5.43
N ARG A 55 5.07 -12.82 -4.11
CA ARG A 55 5.46 -14.06 -3.41
C ARG A 55 4.38 -14.53 -2.44
N LYS A 56 4.37 -15.83 -2.18
CA LYS A 56 3.50 -16.40 -1.14
C LYS A 56 4.09 -16.06 0.24
N LEU A 57 3.22 -15.70 1.18
CA LEU A 57 3.60 -15.61 2.59
C LEU A 57 3.26 -16.96 3.22
N GLY A 58 4.27 -17.73 3.63
CA GLY A 58 4.11 -19.06 4.20
C GLY A 58 3.89 -20.19 3.19
N GLY A 59 4.52 -21.32 3.49
CA GLY A 59 4.57 -22.57 2.73
C GLY A 59 5.87 -23.28 3.12
N ASP A 60 5.78 -24.54 3.53
CA ASP A 60 6.96 -25.40 3.64
C ASP A 60 7.60 -25.61 2.26
#